data_AF-A0A3D3AND8-F1
#
_entry.id   AF-A0A3D3AND8-F1
#
_cell.length_a   1.000
_cell.length_b   1.000
_cell.length_c   1.000
_cell.angle_alpha   90.00
_cell.angle_beta   90.00
_cell.angle_gamma   90.00
#
_symmetry.space_group_name_H-M   'P 1'
#
loop_
_entity.id
_entity.type
_entity.pdbx_description
1 polymer ?
#
loop_
_entity_poly.entity_id
_entity_poly.type
_entity_poly.pdbx_seq_one_letter_code
_entity_poly.pdbx_strand_id
1 'polypeptide(L)'
;MAESKISFFTKEEIRCPVCAEQFKKEEILTGRGRLNAKELSPELRRIYEPTAKFGAVYPLVYTMNVCPNCWFSALANDFGRLAPEKAHLLADLTDYRKELIKQIFRPLVVDFYEPRDLISGAASYILALSTYSFYPDSFAPTFQRAIFSLRAAWIFGDLASEHNKYQGRFYKIQEVFYMKAKHYYNKSYEVMSKNKERF
;
A
#
# COMPACT_ATOMS: atom_id res chain seq x y z
N MET A 1 -0.90 8.75 30.47
CA MET A 1 0.41 8.27 29.99
C MET A 1 0.61 8.86 28.61
N ALA A 2 1.75 9.49 28.31
CA ALA A 2 1.99 10.05 26.97
C ALA A 2 1.97 8.91 25.94
N GLU A 3 1.07 8.99 24.95
CA GLU A 3 0.99 8.00 23.88
C GLU A 3 2.34 7.85 23.19
N SER A 4 2.82 6.63 23.12
CA SER A 4 4.13 6.34 22.55
C SER A 4 4.04 6.35 21.04
N LYS A 5 4.54 7.43 20.43
CA LYS A 5 4.52 7.67 18.98
C LYS A 5 5.12 6.51 18.17
N ILE A 6 4.36 6.02 17.19
CA ILE A 6 4.71 4.91 16.28
C ILE A 6 5.38 5.43 14.99
N SER A 7 4.91 6.55 14.47
CA SER A 7 5.33 7.15 13.20
C SER A 7 5.52 8.66 13.33
N PHE A 8 6.09 9.30 12.32
CA PHE A 8 6.23 10.76 12.25
C PHE A 8 6.07 11.24 10.82
N PHE A 9 5.63 12.49 10.66
CA PHE A 9 5.66 13.16 9.37
C PHE A 9 7.03 13.77 9.10
N THR A 10 7.53 13.64 7.88
CA THR A 10 8.79 14.23 7.44
C THR A 10 8.78 15.74 7.57
N LYS A 11 9.95 16.36 7.72
CA LYS A 11 10.07 17.83 7.73
C LYS A 11 9.84 18.39 6.33
N GLU A 12 10.44 17.74 5.34
CA GLU A 12 10.34 18.10 3.93
C GLU A 12 9.02 17.62 3.35
N GLU A 13 8.44 18.47 2.51
CA GLU A 13 7.23 18.17 1.75
C GLU A 13 7.60 17.54 0.41
N ILE A 14 6.77 16.58 -0.02
CA ILE A 14 6.83 16.03 -1.35
C ILE A 14 5.67 16.59 -2.18
N ARG A 15 5.91 16.79 -3.47
CA ARG A 15 4.90 17.28 -4.41
C ARG A 15 4.30 16.11 -5.20
N CYS A 16 2.98 16.01 -5.24
CA CYS A 16 2.28 15.00 -6.02
C CYS A 16 2.45 15.28 -7.53
N PRO A 17 2.88 14.30 -8.36
CA PRO A 17 3.01 14.50 -9.80
C PRO A 17 1.67 14.57 -10.53
N VAL A 18 0.57 14.15 -9.90
CA VAL A 18 -0.77 14.07 -10.51
C VAL A 18 -1.58 15.35 -10.28
N CYS A 19 -1.62 15.85 -9.04
CA CYS A 19 -2.45 17.01 -8.67
C CYS A 19 -1.67 18.18 -8.07
N ALA A 20 -0.33 18.10 -8.03
CA ALA A 20 0.57 19.12 -7.47
C ALA A 20 0.43 19.40 -5.96
N GLU A 21 -0.44 18.68 -5.23
CA GLU A 21 -0.55 18.75 -3.77
C GLU A 21 0.83 18.61 -3.09
N GLN A 22 1.11 19.49 -2.13
CA GLN A 22 2.31 19.41 -1.29
C GLN A 22 1.92 18.83 0.06
N PHE A 23 2.61 17.77 0.47
CA PHE A 23 2.29 17.10 1.72
C PHE A 23 3.52 16.43 2.32
N LYS A 24 3.50 16.20 3.63
CA LYS A 24 4.56 15.50 4.35
C LYS A 24 4.30 14.00 4.29
N LYS A 25 5.35 13.23 4.01
CA LYS A 25 5.28 11.77 4.04
C LYS A 25 5.25 11.33 5.50
N GLU A 26 4.47 10.30 5.81
CA GLU A 26 4.54 9.62 7.10
C GLU A 26 5.54 8.46 7.06
N GLU A 27 6.42 8.39 8.05
CA GLU A 27 7.42 7.34 8.20
C GLU A 27 7.31 6.68 9.57
N ILE A 28 7.51 5.37 9.60
CA ILE A 28 7.54 4.61 10.85
C ILE A 28 8.84 4.86 11.62
N LEU A 29 8.75 5.00 12.94
CA LEU A 29 9.92 5.04 13.82
C LEU A 29 10.46 3.62 14.02
N THR A 30 11.75 3.44 13.78
CA THR A 30 12.45 2.18 14.07
C THR A 30 13.11 2.24 15.46
N GLY A 31 13.35 1.07 16.06
CA GLY A 31 14.03 0.95 17.35
C GLY A 31 13.15 1.13 18.61
N ARG A 32 13.81 1.10 19.78
CA ARG A 32 13.18 1.08 21.13
C ARG A 32 12.13 -0.03 21.33
N GLY A 33 12.32 -1.17 20.67
CA GLY A 33 11.41 -2.30 20.76
C GLY A 33 10.08 -2.12 20.02
N ARG A 34 9.90 -1.10 19.17
CA ARG A 34 8.64 -0.91 18.41
C ARG A 34 8.33 -2.08 17.48
N LEU A 35 9.37 -2.68 16.91
CA LEU A 35 9.29 -3.74 15.92
C LEU A 35 9.90 -5.00 16.51
N ASN A 36 9.10 -5.79 17.22
CA ASN A 36 9.52 -7.09 17.74
C ASN A 36 9.21 -8.19 16.72
N ALA A 37 10.21 -8.58 15.93
CA ALA A 37 10.05 -9.53 14.85
C ALA A 37 9.92 -10.98 15.36
N LYS A 38 8.91 -11.70 14.85
CA LYS A 38 8.78 -13.15 14.98
C LYS A 38 9.43 -13.89 13.80
N GLU A 39 9.30 -15.21 13.83
CA GLU A 39 9.50 -16.10 12.70
C GLU A 39 8.75 -15.62 11.45
N LEU A 40 9.35 -15.93 10.30
CA LEU A 40 8.72 -15.68 9.01
C LEU A 40 7.52 -16.60 8.84
N SER A 41 6.44 -16.09 8.27
CA SER A 41 5.32 -16.94 7.85
C SER A 41 5.77 -17.88 6.71
N PRO A 42 5.00 -18.93 6.40
CA PRO A 42 5.23 -19.75 5.20
C PRO A 42 5.25 -18.95 3.89
N GLU A 43 4.68 -17.75 3.89
CA GLU A 43 4.65 -16.82 2.77
C GLU A 43 5.85 -15.85 2.77
N LEU A 44 6.84 -16.09 3.65
CA LEU A 44 8.01 -15.22 3.89
C LEU A 44 7.63 -13.81 4.36
N ARG A 45 6.44 -13.65 4.95
CA ARG A 45 6.04 -12.40 5.61
C ARG A 45 6.71 -12.32 6.97
N ARG A 46 7.34 -11.18 7.26
CA ARG A 46 7.77 -10.85 8.62
C ARG A 46 6.54 -10.51 9.48
N ILE A 47 6.33 -11.26 10.55
CA ILE A 47 5.28 -11.00 11.54
C ILE A 47 5.89 -10.23 12.71
N TYR A 48 5.17 -9.26 13.27
CA TYR A 48 5.59 -8.48 14.43
C TYR A 48 4.65 -8.75 15.59
N GLU A 49 5.22 -9.06 16.76
CA GLU A 49 4.44 -9.29 17.97
C GLU A 49 4.07 -7.96 18.63
N PRO A 50 2.82 -7.81 19.11
CA PRO A 50 2.42 -6.65 19.89
C PRO A 50 3.32 -6.46 21.12
N THR A 51 3.68 -5.22 21.41
CA THR A 51 4.45 -4.91 22.63
C THR A 51 3.57 -4.23 23.67
N ALA A 52 3.92 -4.39 24.95
CA ALA A 52 3.20 -3.73 26.04
C ALA A 52 3.15 -2.20 25.89
N LYS A 53 4.14 -1.60 25.21
CA LYS A 53 4.26 -0.15 25.04
C LYS A 53 3.58 0.40 23.79
N PHE A 54 3.62 -0.34 22.67
CA PHE A 54 3.17 0.17 21.37
C PHE A 54 1.97 -0.60 20.80
N GLY A 55 1.54 -1.69 21.45
CA GLY A 55 0.50 -2.56 20.90
C GLY A 55 0.97 -3.22 19.59
N ALA A 56 0.00 -3.54 18.74
CA ALA A 56 0.24 -4.08 17.41
C ALA A 56 0.77 -2.96 16.48
N VAL A 57 1.85 -3.26 15.75
CA VAL A 57 2.46 -2.34 14.79
C VAL A 57 2.62 -3.05 13.46
N TYR A 58 2.18 -2.40 12.38
CA TYR A 58 2.18 -2.97 11.03
C TYR A 58 3.08 -2.16 10.10
N PRO A 59 4.40 -2.43 10.02
CA PRO A 59 5.33 -1.66 9.19
C PRO A 59 4.92 -1.56 7.72
N LEU A 60 4.21 -2.56 7.22
CA LEU A 60 3.82 -2.66 5.83
C LEU A 60 2.94 -1.47 5.37
N VAL A 61 2.13 -0.88 6.26
CA VAL A 61 1.24 0.24 5.92
C VAL A 61 1.99 1.54 5.58
N TYR A 62 3.29 1.63 5.91
CA TYR A 62 4.14 2.80 5.68
C TYR A 62 5.01 2.68 4.42
N THR A 63 4.86 1.62 3.63
CA THR A 63 5.71 1.37 2.45
C THR A 63 5.40 2.31 1.29
N MET A 64 4.13 2.69 1.14
CA MET A 64 3.64 3.45 0.00
C MET A 64 3.53 4.94 0.34
N ASN A 65 3.99 5.79 -0.58
CA ASN A 65 3.61 7.19 -0.56
C ASN A 65 2.24 7.32 -1.20
N VAL A 66 1.30 8.00 -0.54
CA VAL A 66 -0.02 8.30 -1.10
C VAL A 66 -0.31 9.78 -0.98
N CYS A 67 -0.69 10.40 -2.09
CA CYS A 67 -1.20 11.77 -2.09
C CYS A 67 -2.54 11.83 -1.35
N PRO A 68 -2.68 12.66 -0.30
CA PRO A 68 -3.92 12.74 0.46
C PRO A 68 -5.07 13.33 -0.34
N ASN A 69 -4.75 14.21 -1.30
CA ASN A 69 -5.73 14.83 -2.18
C ASN A 69 -6.22 13.87 -3.29
N CYS A 70 -5.37 13.45 -4.24
CA CYS A 70 -5.83 12.66 -5.40
C CYS A 70 -5.72 11.13 -5.24
N TRP A 71 -5.22 10.62 -4.11
CA TRP A 71 -5.08 9.19 -3.83
C TRP A 71 -4.13 8.46 -4.82
N PHE A 72 -3.25 9.21 -5.49
CA PHE A 72 -2.12 8.64 -6.20
C PHE A 72 -1.19 7.93 -5.22
N SER A 73 -0.94 6.64 -5.43
CA SER A 73 -0.13 5.78 -4.57
C SER A 73 1.01 5.14 -5.36
N ALA A 74 2.24 5.24 -4.87
CA ALA A 74 3.43 4.60 -5.44
C ALA A 74 4.52 4.34 -4.38
N LEU A 75 5.53 3.53 -4.71
CA LEU A 75 6.71 3.38 -3.85
C LEU A 75 7.43 4.73 -3.72
N ALA A 76 8.08 4.98 -2.58
CA ALA A 76 8.76 6.25 -2.33
C ALA A 76 9.76 6.63 -3.44
N ASN A 77 10.54 5.66 -3.93
CA ASN A 77 11.54 5.88 -4.98
C ASN A 77 10.93 6.11 -6.38
N ASP A 78 9.68 5.72 -6.57
CA ASP A 78 8.98 5.85 -7.85
C ASP A 78 8.02 7.04 -7.87
N PHE A 79 7.61 7.55 -6.69
CA PHE A 79 6.50 8.49 -6.55
C PHE A 79 6.60 9.73 -7.45
N GLY A 80 7.80 10.29 -7.64
CA GLY A 80 8.02 11.46 -8.50
C GLY A 80 8.34 11.13 -9.97
N ARG A 81 8.30 9.86 -10.37
CA ARG A 81 8.84 9.37 -11.66
C ARG A 81 7.76 8.99 -12.68
N LEU A 82 6.50 9.34 -12.41
CA LEU A 82 5.42 9.15 -13.38
C LEU A 82 5.53 10.19 -14.52
N ALA A 83 5.44 9.73 -15.76
CA ALA A 83 5.48 10.62 -16.93
C ALA A 83 4.27 11.59 -16.92
N PRO A 84 4.44 12.89 -17.27
CA PRO A 84 3.37 13.88 -17.22
C PRO A 84 2.09 13.47 -17.98
N GLU A 85 2.24 12.90 -19.18
CA GLU A 85 1.11 12.41 -19.98
C GLU A 85 0.29 11.34 -19.22
N LYS A 86 0.97 10.44 -18.50
CA LYS A 86 0.32 9.42 -17.67
C LYS A 86 -0.27 10.00 -16.39
N ALA A 87 0.32 11.07 -15.86
CA ALA A 87 -0.22 11.79 -14.71
C ALA A 87 -1.58 12.42 -15.03
N HIS A 88 -1.76 13.00 -16.23
CA HIS A 88 -3.05 13.52 -16.67
C HIS A 88 -4.12 12.42 -16.75
N LEU A 89 -3.80 11.27 -17.37
CA LEU A 89 -4.74 10.14 -17.42
C LEU A 89 -5.14 9.64 -16.02
N LEU A 90 -4.22 9.62 -15.06
CA LEU A 90 -4.52 9.26 -13.69
C LEU A 90 -5.35 10.33 -12.96
N ALA A 91 -5.16 11.61 -13.29
CA ALA A 91 -5.95 12.71 -12.75
C ALA A 91 -7.43 12.53 -13.14
N ASP A 92 -7.71 12.23 -14.40
CA ASP A 92 -9.07 12.00 -14.91
C ASP A 92 -9.78 10.81 -14.24
N LEU A 93 -9.01 9.84 -13.74
CA LEU A 93 -9.53 8.66 -13.05
C LEU A 93 -9.65 8.84 -11.52
N THR A 94 -9.29 10.00 -10.98
CA THR A 94 -9.19 10.24 -9.52
C THR A 94 -10.49 9.89 -8.79
N ASP A 95 -11.61 10.46 -9.22
CA ASP A 95 -12.88 10.29 -8.50
C ASP A 95 -13.41 8.86 -8.59
N TYR A 96 -13.28 8.24 -9.76
CA TYR A 96 -13.62 6.84 -9.95
C TYR A 96 -12.82 5.92 -9.01
N ARG A 97 -11.50 6.13 -8.92
CA ARG A 97 -10.61 5.34 -8.05
C ARG A 97 -10.95 5.54 -6.58
N LYS A 98 -11.23 6.79 -6.16
CA LYS A 98 -11.66 7.11 -4.80
C LYS A 98 -12.95 6.38 -4.44
N GLU A 99 -13.93 6.41 -5.33
CA GLU A 99 -15.24 5.79 -5.10
C GLU A 99 -15.13 4.27 -4.98
N LEU A 100 -14.37 3.61 -5.87
CA LEU A 100 -14.12 2.17 -5.76
C LEU A 100 -13.51 1.78 -4.41
N ILE A 101 -12.50 2.53 -3.94
CA ILE A 101 -11.87 2.27 -2.65
C ILE A 101 -12.86 2.49 -1.51
N LYS A 102 -13.64 3.59 -1.52
CA LYS A 102 -14.68 3.84 -0.51
C LYS A 102 -15.70 2.71 -0.45
N GLN A 103 -16.11 2.16 -1.58
CA GLN A 103 -17.02 1.01 -1.63
C GLN A 103 -16.42 -0.25 -1.01
N ILE A 104 -15.13 -0.52 -1.25
CA ILE A 104 -14.40 -1.66 -0.67
C ILE A 104 -14.32 -1.58 0.86
N PHE A 105 -14.21 -0.39 1.43
CA PHE A 105 -14.05 -0.23 2.89
C PHE A 105 -15.34 0.13 3.63
N ARG A 106 -16.42 0.53 2.96
CA ARG A 106 -17.70 0.93 3.59
C ARG A 106 -18.17 -0.10 4.65
N PRO A 107 -18.55 0.30 5.87
CA PRO A 107 -18.74 1.68 6.34
C PRO A 107 -17.49 2.33 6.95
N LEU A 108 -16.32 1.69 6.86
CA LEU A 108 -15.07 2.26 7.34
C LEU A 108 -14.62 3.41 6.43
N VAL A 109 -14.05 4.44 7.04
CA VAL A 109 -13.57 5.64 6.35
C VAL A 109 -12.11 5.44 5.97
N VAL A 110 -11.77 5.82 4.74
CA VAL A 110 -10.39 5.90 4.27
C VAL A 110 -10.02 7.38 4.23
N ASP A 111 -9.05 7.78 5.05
CA ASP A 111 -8.48 9.12 5.06
C ASP A 111 -6.95 9.01 4.98
N PHE A 112 -6.35 9.89 4.18
CA PHE A 112 -4.90 9.96 4.00
C PHE A 112 -4.30 11.25 4.54
N TYR A 113 -5.12 12.18 5.06
CA TYR A 113 -4.65 13.29 5.89
C TYR A 113 -4.37 12.85 7.33
N GLU A 114 -5.04 11.78 7.77
CA GLU A 114 -4.83 11.18 9.09
C GLU A 114 -3.62 10.23 9.11
N PRO A 115 -3.01 9.99 10.30
CA PRO A 115 -1.96 9.00 10.47
C PRO A 115 -2.35 7.62 9.95
N ARG A 116 -1.39 6.90 9.37
CA ARG A 116 -1.59 5.59 8.76
C ARG A 116 -2.10 4.56 9.76
N ASP A 117 -3.10 3.83 9.29
CA ASP A 117 -3.68 2.65 9.92
C ASP A 117 -3.74 1.47 8.94
N LEU A 118 -4.33 0.35 9.35
CA LEU A 118 -4.50 -0.81 8.46
C LEU A 118 -5.41 -0.53 7.26
N ILE A 119 -6.43 0.33 7.41
CA ILE A 119 -7.41 0.65 6.37
C ILE A 119 -6.76 1.47 5.26
N SER A 120 -6.13 2.59 5.62
CA SER A 120 -5.35 3.42 4.71
C SER A 120 -4.15 2.65 4.13
N GLY A 121 -3.52 1.77 4.92
CA GLY A 121 -2.49 0.84 4.47
C GLY A 121 -2.98 -0.08 3.36
N ALA A 122 -4.08 -0.80 3.57
CA ALA A 122 -4.67 -1.68 2.56
C ALA A 122 -5.10 -0.89 1.31
N ALA A 123 -5.78 0.24 1.48
CA ALA A 123 -6.19 1.12 0.38
C ALA A 123 -5.00 1.57 -0.47
N SER A 124 -3.85 1.88 0.15
CA SER A 124 -2.64 2.31 -0.55
C SER A 124 -2.13 1.27 -1.56
N TYR A 125 -2.19 -0.02 -1.22
CA TYR A 125 -1.76 -1.09 -2.13
C TYR A 125 -2.74 -1.33 -3.27
N ILE A 126 -4.05 -1.21 -3.03
CA ILE A 126 -5.05 -1.28 -4.10
C ILE A 126 -4.87 -0.12 -5.08
N LEU A 127 -4.67 1.10 -4.56
CA LEU A 127 -4.39 2.28 -5.39
C LEU A 127 -3.10 2.09 -6.18
N ALA A 128 -2.04 1.55 -5.58
CA ALA A 128 -0.78 1.28 -6.25
C ALA A 128 -0.91 0.24 -7.37
N LEU A 129 -1.72 -0.81 -7.19
CA LEU A 129 -2.00 -1.78 -8.25
C LEU A 129 -2.61 -1.14 -9.49
N SER A 130 -3.45 -0.12 -9.29
CA SER A 130 -4.01 0.70 -10.37
C SER A 130 -2.99 1.69 -10.91
N THR A 131 -2.19 2.33 -10.05
CA THR A 131 -1.15 3.28 -10.48
C THR A 131 -0.09 2.63 -11.37
N TYR A 132 0.38 1.43 -11.02
CA TYR A 132 1.51 0.80 -11.74
C TYR A 132 1.14 0.29 -13.13
N SER A 133 -0.14 0.27 -13.54
CA SER A 133 -0.47 0.06 -14.96
C SER A 133 -0.10 1.24 -15.87
N PHE A 134 0.27 2.38 -15.28
CA PHE A 134 0.66 3.59 -16.01
C PHE A 134 2.19 3.79 -16.06
N TYR A 135 2.96 2.99 -15.32
CA TYR A 135 4.42 3.05 -15.37
C TYR A 135 4.95 2.30 -16.60
N PRO A 136 6.06 2.76 -17.20
CA PRO A 136 6.68 2.07 -18.32
C PRO A 136 7.35 0.77 -17.88
N ASP A 137 7.61 -0.11 -18.84
CA ASP A 137 8.16 -1.45 -18.61
C ASP A 137 9.51 -1.46 -17.85
N SER A 138 10.26 -0.35 -17.89
CA SER A 138 11.51 -0.15 -17.13
C SER A 138 11.36 -0.13 -15.61
N PHE A 139 10.13 -0.08 -15.09
CA PHE A 139 9.82 -0.19 -13.66
C PHE A 139 9.34 -1.59 -13.25
N ALA A 140 9.37 -2.55 -14.17
CA ALA A 140 8.79 -3.89 -13.99
C ALA A 140 7.36 -3.85 -13.39
N PRO A 141 6.43 -3.07 -13.98
CA PRO A 141 5.11 -2.83 -13.39
C PRO A 141 4.31 -4.11 -13.16
N THR A 142 4.48 -5.14 -13.99
CA THR A 142 3.78 -6.42 -13.80
C THR A 142 4.25 -7.12 -12.52
N PHE A 143 5.56 -7.15 -12.29
CA PHE A 143 6.12 -7.74 -11.07
C PHE A 143 5.75 -6.91 -9.82
N GLN A 144 5.83 -5.58 -9.89
CA GLN A 144 5.46 -4.72 -8.77
C GLN A 144 3.99 -4.95 -8.38
N ARG A 145 3.10 -5.12 -9.36
CA ARG A 145 1.70 -5.49 -9.10
C ARG A 145 1.54 -6.87 -8.47
N ALA A 146 2.43 -7.82 -8.74
CA ALA A 146 2.44 -9.09 -8.01
C ALA A 146 2.76 -8.90 -6.53
N ILE A 147 3.81 -8.14 -6.22
CA ILE A 147 4.25 -7.81 -4.86
C ILE A 147 3.17 -7.03 -4.10
N PHE A 148 2.56 -6.02 -4.72
CA PHE A 148 1.49 -5.24 -4.09
C PHE A 148 0.25 -6.07 -3.83
N SER A 149 -0.09 -7.01 -4.73
CA SER A 149 -1.21 -7.93 -4.51
C SER A 149 -0.94 -8.84 -3.31
N LEU A 150 0.27 -9.41 -3.20
CA LEU A 150 0.63 -10.25 -2.06
C LEU A 150 0.60 -9.47 -0.74
N ARG A 151 1.16 -8.26 -0.74
CA ARG A 151 1.16 -7.38 0.44
C ARG A 151 -0.24 -6.91 0.82
N ALA A 152 -1.11 -6.62 -0.15
CA ALA A 152 -2.51 -6.34 0.11
C ALA A 152 -3.20 -7.54 0.77
N ALA A 153 -2.96 -8.77 0.29
CA ALA A 153 -3.52 -9.98 0.88
C ALA A 153 -3.14 -10.09 2.37
N TRP A 154 -1.88 -9.85 2.70
CA TRP A 154 -1.40 -9.83 4.08
C TRP A 154 -2.12 -8.82 4.97
N ILE A 155 -2.26 -7.57 4.50
CA ILE A 155 -2.94 -6.52 5.28
C ILE A 155 -4.43 -6.83 5.43
N PHE A 156 -5.08 -7.43 4.41
CA PHE A 156 -6.47 -7.87 4.55
C PHE A 156 -6.63 -9.00 5.57
N GLY A 157 -5.63 -9.88 5.71
CA GLY A 157 -5.56 -10.84 6.80
C GLY A 157 -5.47 -10.15 8.17
N ASP A 158 -4.64 -9.12 8.31
CA ASP A 158 -4.55 -8.32 9.54
C ASP A 158 -5.87 -7.61 9.85
N LEU A 159 -6.50 -6.97 8.84
CA LEU A 159 -7.81 -6.33 8.97
C LEU A 159 -8.90 -7.31 9.40
N ALA A 160 -8.87 -8.54 8.88
CA ALA A 160 -9.81 -9.58 9.27
C ALA A 160 -9.65 -9.93 10.76
N SER A 161 -8.42 -9.99 11.27
CA SER A 161 -8.11 -10.23 12.68
C SER A 161 -8.48 -9.07 13.60
N GLU A 162 -8.30 -7.82 13.17
CA GLU A 162 -8.59 -6.63 13.99
C GLU A 162 -10.08 -6.21 13.95
N HIS A 163 -10.81 -6.57 12.88
CA HIS A 163 -12.20 -6.17 12.69
C HIS A 163 -13.16 -7.37 12.62
N ASN A 164 -13.42 -8.00 13.78
CA ASN A 164 -14.32 -9.16 13.91
C ASN A 164 -15.67 -8.99 13.19
N LYS A 165 -16.27 -7.79 13.23
CA LYS A 165 -17.55 -7.49 12.56
C LYS A 165 -17.51 -7.67 11.03
N TYR A 166 -16.35 -7.45 10.41
CA TYR A 166 -16.17 -7.49 8.95
C TYR A 166 -15.20 -8.60 8.51
N GLN A 167 -14.78 -9.48 9.43
CA GLN A 167 -13.76 -10.50 9.25
C GLN A 167 -13.98 -11.34 7.98
N GLY A 168 -15.18 -11.91 7.80
CA GLY A 168 -15.49 -12.75 6.64
C GLY A 168 -15.39 -12.00 5.30
N ARG A 169 -15.64 -10.69 5.27
CA ARG A 169 -15.46 -9.87 4.07
C ARG A 169 -13.97 -9.67 3.78
N PHE A 170 -13.18 -9.36 4.80
CA PHE A 170 -11.74 -9.12 4.62
C PHE A 170 -10.99 -10.38 4.22
N TYR A 171 -11.35 -11.57 4.74
CA TYR A 171 -10.79 -12.83 4.26
C TYR A 171 -11.13 -13.12 2.80
N LYS A 172 -12.38 -12.89 2.36
CA LYS A 172 -12.73 -13.01 0.94
C LYS A 172 -11.89 -12.08 0.05
N ILE A 173 -11.64 -10.86 0.51
CA ILE A 173 -10.79 -9.92 -0.23
C ILE A 173 -9.32 -10.38 -0.23
N GLN A 174 -8.81 -10.90 0.89
CA GLN A 174 -7.48 -11.50 0.98
C GLN A 174 -7.30 -12.62 -0.07
N GLU A 175 -8.27 -13.53 -0.20
CA GLU A 175 -8.24 -14.59 -1.22
C GLU A 175 -8.16 -14.01 -2.65
N VAL A 176 -8.96 -12.99 -2.96
CA VAL A 176 -8.89 -12.31 -4.27
C VAL A 176 -7.48 -11.74 -4.52
N PHE A 177 -6.84 -11.16 -3.51
CA PHE A 177 -5.50 -10.62 -3.64
C PHE A 177 -4.41 -11.68 -3.77
N TYR A 178 -4.54 -12.84 -3.12
CA TYR A 178 -3.67 -13.99 -3.41
C TYR A 178 -3.81 -14.48 -4.85
N MET A 179 -5.04 -14.55 -5.37
CA MET A 179 -5.28 -14.93 -6.77
C MET A 179 -4.69 -13.89 -7.74
N LYS A 180 -4.80 -12.60 -7.44
CA LYS A 180 -4.13 -11.53 -8.20
C LYS A 180 -2.61 -11.64 -8.14
N ALA A 181 -2.04 -11.92 -6.96
CA ALA A 181 -0.60 -12.10 -6.80
C ALA A 181 -0.10 -13.26 -7.68
N LYS A 182 -0.75 -14.43 -7.62
CA LYS A 182 -0.45 -15.57 -8.49
C LYS A 182 -0.53 -15.21 -9.96
N HIS A 183 -1.60 -14.52 -10.37
CA HIS A 183 -1.77 -14.09 -11.76
C HIS A 183 -0.61 -13.18 -12.22
N TYR A 184 -0.28 -12.14 -11.44
CA TYR A 184 0.78 -11.21 -11.82
C TYR A 184 2.18 -11.82 -11.72
N TYR A 185 2.44 -12.75 -10.79
CA TYR A 185 3.72 -13.48 -10.76
C TYR A 185 3.89 -14.32 -12.02
N ASN A 186 2.88 -15.11 -12.40
CA ASN A 186 2.92 -15.88 -13.65
C ASN A 186 3.12 -14.94 -14.86
N LYS A 187 2.40 -13.82 -14.89
CA LYS A 187 2.54 -12.85 -15.97
C LYS A 187 3.92 -12.19 -16.00
N SER A 188 4.50 -11.89 -14.84
CA SER A 188 5.85 -11.31 -14.73
C SER A 188 6.89 -12.23 -15.35
N TYR A 189 6.79 -13.54 -15.11
CA TYR A 189 7.66 -14.53 -15.73
C TYR A 189 7.54 -14.52 -17.27
N GLU A 190 6.33 -14.42 -17.81
CA GLU A 190 6.11 -14.33 -19.27
C GLU A 190 6.69 -13.06 -19.90
N VAL A 191 6.51 -11.90 -19.27
CA VAL A 191 7.01 -10.62 -19.84
C VAL A 191 8.51 -10.48 -19.67
N MET A 192 9.08 -10.98 -18.58
CA MET A 192 10.53 -11.00 -18.35
C MET A 192 11.25 -11.97 -19.28
N SER A 193 10.72 -13.18 -19.50
CA SER A 193 11.30 -14.14 -20.45
C SER A 193 11.31 -13.61 -21.88
N LYS A 194 10.38 -12.72 -22.23
CA LYS A 194 10.34 -11.99 -23.51
C LYS A 194 11.17 -10.71 -23.53
N ASN A 195 11.96 -10.43 -22.49
CA ASN A 195 12.74 -9.19 -22.35
C ASN A 195 11.92 -7.89 -22.43
N LYS A 196 10.61 -7.96 -22.15
CA LYS A 196 9.73 -6.80 -22.19
C LYS A 196 9.91 -5.93 -20.94
N GLU A 197 9.94 -6.54 -19.76
CA GLU A 197 10.21 -5.89 -18.47
C GLU A 197 11.53 -6.41 -17.87
N ARG A 198 12.27 -5.57 -17.14
CA ARG A 198 13.55 -5.91 -16.50
C ARG A 198 13.66 -5.25 -15.12
N PHE A 199 14.46 -5.86 -14.24
CA PHE A 199 14.85 -5.31 -12.94
C PHE A 199 16.11 -4.46 -13.03
#